data_AF-A0A6H1MYP1-F1
#
_entry.id   AF-A0A6H1MYP1-F1
#
_cell.length_a   1.000
_cell.length_b   1.000
_cell.length_c   1.000
_cell.angle_alpha   90.00
_cell.angle_beta   90.00
_cell.angle_gamma   90.00
#
_symmetry.space_group_name_H-M   'P 1'
#
loop_
_entity.id
_entity.type
_entity.pdbx_description
1 polymer ?
#
loop_
_entity_poly.entity_id
_entity_poly.type
_entity_poly.pdbx_seq_one_letter_code
_entity_poly.pdbx_strand_id
1 'polypeptide(L)'
;MSTRNGQSSPPAKADPNADYWTIADVAAYWHVRPQTIRAYRSRGRGELPPADRSFGDSPVWKPATIIGFQRVGQGTRTDLQ
;
A
#
# COMPACT_ATOMS: atom_id res chain seq x y z
N MET A 1 31.25 -3.20 9.39
CA MET A 1 30.16 -3.80 10.19
C MET A 1 28.89 -3.01 9.90
N SER A 2 27.96 -3.59 9.15
CA SER A 2 26.80 -2.89 8.59
C SER A 2 25.58 -3.04 9.50
N THR A 3 25.41 -2.12 10.45
CA THR A 3 24.16 -1.95 11.20
C THR A 3 23.35 -0.83 10.57
N ARG A 4 22.54 -1.18 9.57
CA ARG A 4 21.62 -0.28 8.86
C ARG A 4 20.32 -0.18 9.65
N ASN A 5 20.30 0.59 10.74
CA ASN A 5 19.09 0.93 11.49
C ASN A 5 19.00 2.45 11.64
N GLY A 6 17.99 3.09 11.02
CA GLY A 6 17.77 4.52 11.25
C GLY A 6 16.94 5.31 10.23
N GLN A 7 15.92 4.73 9.58
CA GLN A 7 14.87 5.54 8.95
C GLN A 7 13.51 5.22 9.55
N SER A 8 13.33 5.72 10.77
CA SER A 8 12.02 5.95 11.38
C SER A 8 11.59 7.39 11.08
N SER A 9 11.35 7.67 9.80
CA SER A 9 10.50 8.80 9.41
C SER A 9 9.17 8.20 8.98
N PRO A 10 8.00 8.70 9.43
CA PRO A 10 6.77 8.37 8.72
C PRO A 10 7.01 8.74 7.24
N PRO A 11 6.85 7.83 6.25
CA PRO A 11 7.20 8.18 4.88
C PRO A 11 6.29 9.30 4.43
N ALA A 12 6.87 10.49 4.24
CA ALA A 12 6.15 11.71 3.90
C ALA A 12 5.46 11.63 2.52
N LYS A 13 5.70 10.56 1.76
CA LYS A 13 4.97 10.07 0.60
C LYS A 13 5.54 8.68 0.32
N ALA A 14 4.71 7.70 -0.03
CA ALA A 14 5.20 6.42 -0.56
C ALA A 14 6.18 6.71 -1.70
N ASP A 15 7.41 6.18 -1.63
CA ASP A 15 8.43 6.48 -2.63
C ASP A 15 8.09 5.78 -3.95
N PRO A 16 7.78 6.51 -5.04
CA PRO A 16 7.36 5.88 -6.29
C PRO A 16 8.49 5.13 -7.01
N ASN A 17 9.76 5.30 -6.61
CA ASN A 17 10.91 4.61 -7.16
C ASN A 17 11.30 3.36 -6.34
N ALA A 18 10.60 3.09 -5.22
CA ALA A 18 10.84 1.87 -4.46
C ALA A 18 10.49 0.63 -5.30
N ASP A 19 11.34 -0.40 -5.28
CA ASP A 19 11.03 -1.67 -5.98
C ASP A 19 9.74 -2.31 -5.48
N TYR A 20 9.47 -2.16 -4.18
CA TYR A 20 8.32 -2.75 -3.50
C TYR A 20 7.80 -1.83 -2.40
N TRP A 21 6.48 -1.70 -2.33
CA TRP A 21 5.69 -1.03 -1.30
C TRP A 21 5.16 -2.02 -0.29
N THR A 22 5.31 -1.69 0.98
CA THR A 22 4.70 -2.41 2.08
C THR A 22 3.28 -1.93 2.34
N ILE A 23 2.58 -2.60 3.26
CA ILE A 23 1.27 -2.15 3.76
C ILE A 23 1.29 -0.67 4.19
N ALA A 24 2.39 -0.19 4.80
CA ALA A 24 2.50 1.18 5.25
C ALA A 24 2.63 2.16 4.08
N ASP A 25 3.41 1.82 3.05
CA ASP A 25 3.58 2.64 1.85
C ASP A 25 2.28 2.72 1.05
N VAL A 26 1.61 1.58 0.84
CA VAL A 26 0.29 1.55 0.20
C VAL A 26 -0.72 2.39 0.96
N ALA A 27 -0.72 2.30 2.31
CA ALA A 27 -1.59 3.10 3.14
C ALA A 27 -1.29 4.60 3.03
N ALA A 28 -0.02 4.99 3.00
CA ALA A 28 0.41 6.37 2.82
C ALA A 28 -0.01 6.91 1.44
N TYR A 29 0.19 6.14 0.38
CA TYR A 29 -0.22 6.50 -0.99
C TYR A 29 -1.73 6.67 -1.12
N TRP A 30 -2.51 5.77 -0.52
CA TRP A 30 -3.98 5.83 -0.54
C TRP A 30 -4.58 6.72 0.55
N HIS A 31 -3.77 7.40 1.35
CA HIS A 31 -4.18 8.23 2.49
C HIS A 31 -5.13 7.52 3.47
N VAL A 32 -4.90 6.23 3.70
CA VAL A 32 -5.66 5.41 4.66
C VAL A 32 -4.75 4.92 5.78
N ARG A 33 -5.34 4.28 6.80
CA ARG A 33 -4.55 3.64 7.85
C ARG A 33 -4.02 2.28 7.37
N PRO A 34 -2.81 1.84 7.79
CA PRO A 34 -2.30 0.49 7.48
C PRO A 34 -3.24 -0.64 7.89
N GLN A 35 -4.03 -0.43 8.95
CA GLN A 35 -5.08 -1.36 9.39
C GLN A 35 -6.18 -1.53 8.34
N THR A 36 -6.54 -0.47 7.62
CA THR A 36 -7.52 -0.52 6.53
C THR A 36 -7.04 -1.42 5.39
N ILE A 37 -5.75 -1.36 5.04
CA ILE A 37 -5.15 -2.24 4.04
C ILE A 37 -5.19 -3.70 4.49
N ARG A 38 -4.86 -3.98 5.76
CA ARG A 38 -4.99 -5.33 6.35
C ARG A 38 -6.43 -5.83 6.29
N ALA A 39 -7.41 -4.97 6.57
CA ALA A 39 -8.82 -5.30 6.49
C ALA A 39 -9.24 -5.61 5.04
N TYR A 40 -8.84 -4.82 4.04
CA TYR A 40 -9.12 -5.12 2.63
C TYR A 40 -8.57 -6.47 2.20
N ARG A 41 -7.33 -6.77 2.60
CA ARG A 41 -6.72 -8.07 2.34
C ARG A 41 -7.48 -9.21 3.01
N SER A 42 -7.88 -9.04 4.27
CA SER A 42 -8.67 -10.05 5.00
C SER A 42 -10.07 -10.25 4.43
N ARG A 43 -10.67 -9.20 3.85
CA ARG A 43 -12.01 -9.25 3.26
C ARG A 43 -12.04 -9.92 1.89
N GLY A 44 -10.94 -9.87 1.14
CA GLY A 44 -10.81 -10.56 -0.15
C GLY A 44 -11.78 -10.08 -1.24
N ARG A 45 -12.43 -8.93 -1.08
CA ARG A 45 -13.47 -8.42 -2.01
C ARG A 45 -12.93 -7.71 -3.25
N GLY A 46 -11.63 -7.85 -3.55
CA GLY A 46 -10.99 -7.10 -4.64
C GLY A 46 -10.80 -5.60 -4.32
N GLU A 47 -10.82 -5.21 -3.05
CA GLU A 47 -10.52 -3.83 -2.61
C GLU A 47 -9.01 -3.51 -2.64
N LEU A 48 -8.18 -4.55 -2.73
CA LEU A 48 -6.73 -4.50 -2.78
C LEU A 48 -6.24 -5.49 -3.84
N PRO A 49 -5.23 -5.16 -4.66
CA PRO A 49 -4.65 -6.11 -5.59
C PRO A 49 -3.95 -7.24 -4.82
N PRO A 50 -3.77 -8.42 -5.46
CA PRO A 50 -2.92 -9.46 -4.91
C PRO A 50 -1.51 -8.91 -4.68
N ALA A 51 -0.84 -9.39 -3.62
CA ALA A 51 0.55 -9.03 -3.36
C ALA A 51 1.43 -9.57 -4.49
N ASP A 52 2.25 -8.71 -5.09
CA ASP A 52 3.22 -9.10 -6.12
C ASP A 52 4.27 -10.07 -5.55
N ARG A 53 4.65 -9.83 -4.29
CA ARG A 53 5.62 -10.64 -3.58
C ARG A 53 5.31 -10.61 -2.09
N SER A 54 5.75 -11.64 -1.38
CA SER A 54 5.77 -11.65 0.08
C SER A 54 7.21 -11.78 0.52
N PHE A 55 7.69 -10.83 1.31
CA PHE A 55 8.97 -10.95 2.00
C PHE A 55 8.70 -11.55 3.38
N GLY A 56 8.87 -12.88 3.48
CA GLY A 56 8.45 -13.64 4.66
C GLY A 56 6.94 -13.51 4.88
N ASP A 57 6.56 -12.99 6.05
CA ASP A 57 5.15 -12.76 6.41
C ASP A 57 4.60 -11.40 5.93
N SER A 58 5.46 -10.54 5.37
CA SER A 58 5.07 -9.20 4.93
C SER A 58 4.71 -9.18 3.45
N PRO A 59 3.43 -9.00 3.08
CA PRO A 59 3.05 -8.81 1.69
C PRO A 59 3.53 -7.45 1.19
N VAL A 60 4.02 -7.44 -0.05
CA VAL A 60 4.46 -6.24 -0.75
C VAL A 60 3.92 -6.19 -2.16
N TRP A 61 3.83 -4.98 -2.68
CA TRP A 61 3.33 -4.69 -4.02
C TRP A 61 4.32 -3.85 -4.77
N LYS A 62 4.36 -3.94 -6.09
CA LYS A 62 5.07 -2.95 -6.87
C LYS A 62 4.28 -1.63 -6.85
N PRO A 63 4.96 -0.47 -6.87
CA PRO A 63 4.27 0.82 -7.00
C PRO A 63 3.33 0.82 -8.21
N ALA A 64 3.80 0.31 -9.36
CA ALA A 64 3.02 0.23 -10.59
C ALA A 64 1.71 -0.57 -10.42
N THR A 65 1.73 -1.65 -9.65
CA THR A 65 0.53 -2.46 -9.35
C THR A 65 -0.49 -1.64 -8.57
N ILE A 66 -0.05 -0.92 -7.53
CA ILE A 66 -0.93 -0.12 -6.68
C ILE A 66 -1.45 1.12 -7.41
N ILE A 67 -0.59 1.80 -8.16
CA ILE A 67 -0.91 3.00 -8.94
C ILE A 67 -1.89 2.65 -10.07
N GLY A 68 -1.69 1.52 -10.76
CA GLY A 68 -2.56 1.06 -11.84
C GLY A 68 -3.82 0.33 -11.38
N PHE A 69 -3.96 0.05 -10.08
CA PHE A 69 -5.11 -0.68 -9.56
C PHE A 69 -6.32 0.23 -9.35
N GLN A 70 -7.36 -0.01 -10.13
CA GLN A 70 -8.66 0.62 -9.95
C GLN A 70 -9.47 -0.14 -8.89
N ARG A 71 -9.69 0.51 -7.74
CA ARG A 71 -10.49 -0.06 -6.64
C ARG A 71 -11.93 -0.30 -7.09
N VAL A 72 -12.40 -1.55 -7.02
CA VAL A 72 -13.73 -2.00 -7.50
C VAL A 72 -14.91 -1.49 -6.63
N GLY A 73 -14.69 -0.54 -5.73
CA GLY A 73 -15.72 0.10 -4.90
C GLY A 73 -15.66 1.64 -4.88
N GLN A 74 -14.83 2.25 -5.73
CA GLN A 74 -14.65 3.70 -5.85
C GLN A 74 -14.86 4.17 -7.30
N GLY A 75 -15.79 3.56 -8.01
CA GLY A 75 -16.55 4.29 -9.03
C GLY A 75 -17.63 5.06 -8.27
N THR A 76 -17.63 6.39 -8.36
CA THR A 76 -18.60 7.34 -7.75
C THR A 76 -18.39 7.69 -6.25
N ARG A 77 -17.48 8.63 -5.97
CA ARG A 77 -17.80 9.76 -5.08
C ARG A 77 -17.34 11.06 -5.74
N THR A 78 -18.06 11.44 -6.78
CA THR A 78 -18.26 12.84 -7.16
C THR A 78 -18.99 13.55 -6.02
N ASP A 79 -18.29 14.29 -5.17
CA ASP A 79 -18.78 15.22 -4.13
C ASP A 79 -17.55 15.51 -3.22
N LEU A 80 -16.79 16.61 -3.25
CA LEU A 80 -17.07 18.04 -3.51
C LEU A 80 -18.25 18.60 -2.72
N GLN A 81 -18.03 18.79 -1.41
CA GLN A 81 -18.68 19.81 -0.58
C GLN A 81 -17.65 20.50 0.31
#